data_AF-A0A9P6JZJ9-F1
#
_entry.id   AF-A0A9P6JZJ9-F1
#
_cell.length_a   1.000
_cell.length_b   1.000
_cell.length_c   1.000
_cell.angle_alpha   90.00
_cell.angle_beta   90.00
_cell.angle_gamma   90.00
#
_symmetry.space_group_name_H-M   'P 1'
#
loop_
_entity.id
_entity.type
_entity.pdbx_description
1 polymer ?
#
loop_
_entity_poly.entity_id
_entity_poly.type
_entity_poly.pdbx_seq_one_letter_code
_entity_poly.pdbx_strand_id
1 'polypeptide(L)'
;MGSLIAENNIVLSADDKDTTLADRNTHATRVAGLGSDPEKKALFASVTKRIDYTPKFGTELHGIKLSQLTEQQSEELAALIAERGAVFFRDQDDLDYKEHVKLGKRWGPLHVHPLVPHTQDNPEVIVLDSRLRYELVD
;
A
#
# COMPACT_ATOMS: atom_id res chain seq x y z
N MET A 1 -18.78 -20.54 -18.55
CA MET A 1 -18.61 -20.17 -17.13
C MET A 1 -17.12 -20.22 -16.82
N GLY A 2 -16.41 -19.11 -16.99
CA GLY A 2 -14.97 -19.03 -16.71
C GLY A 2 -14.75 -18.17 -15.48
N SER A 3 -14.38 -18.80 -14.38
CA SER A 3 -13.97 -18.13 -13.14
C SER A 3 -12.62 -17.45 -13.39
N LEU A 4 -12.58 -16.12 -13.41
CA LEU A 4 -11.36 -15.33 -13.45
C LEU A 4 -10.98 -14.98 -12.02
N ILE A 5 -10.04 -15.76 -11.49
CA ILE A 5 -9.31 -15.44 -10.26
C ILE A 5 -8.37 -14.29 -10.63
N ALA A 6 -8.75 -13.06 -10.30
CA ALA A 6 -7.85 -11.92 -10.39
C ALA A 6 -6.75 -12.15 -9.34
N GLU A 7 -5.51 -12.34 -9.78
CA GLU A 7 -4.36 -12.37 -8.89
C GLU A 7 -4.16 -10.94 -8.36
N ASN A 8 -4.78 -10.68 -7.19
CA ASN A 8 -4.65 -9.42 -6.45
C ASN A 8 -3.23 -9.25 -5.92
N ASN A 9 -2.31 -8.84 -6.80
CA ASN A 9 -0.93 -8.50 -6.45
C ASN A 9 -0.86 -7.01 -6.15
N ILE A 10 -0.62 -6.68 -4.88
CA ILE A 10 -0.47 -5.29 -4.43
C ILE A 10 1.02 -5.00 -4.30
N VAL A 11 1.44 -3.90 -4.93
CA VAL A 11 2.79 -3.36 -4.80
C VAL A 11 2.69 -2.07 -4.02
N LEU A 12 3.31 -2.06 -2.84
CA LEU A 12 3.46 -0.84 -2.04
C LEU A 12 4.87 -0.28 -2.29
N SER A 13 4.93 0.98 -2.71
CA SER A 13 6.16 1.71 -3.00
C SER A 13 6.12 3.04 -2.26
N ALA A 14 7.21 3.39 -1.58
CA ALA A 14 7.37 4.71 -0.99
C ALA A 14 8.02 5.64 -2.04
N ASP A 15 7.32 6.70 -2.46
CA ASP A 15 7.90 7.86 -3.15
C ASP A 15 7.61 9.08 -2.27
N ASP A 16 8.65 9.62 -1.64
CA ASP A 16 8.54 10.77 -0.74
C ASP A 16 8.72 12.05 -1.55
N LYS A 17 7.61 12.72 -1.88
CA LYS A 17 7.60 14.03 -2.55
C LYS A 17 6.55 14.95 -1.95
N ASP A 18 6.67 15.27 -0.67
CA ASP A 18 6.12 16.54 -0.17
C ASP A 18 6.91 17.06 1.04
N THR A 19 7.72 18.10 0.82
CA THR A 19 8.43 18.80 1.90
C THR A 19 8.22 20.30 1.76
N THR A 20 7.00 20.79 1.98
CA THR A 20 6.78 22.23 2.14
C THR A 20 7.09 22.67 3.57
N LEU A 21 8.17 23.44 3.71
CA LEU A 21 8.61 24.11 4.93
C LEU A 21 7.70 25.30 5.28
N ALA A 22 6.55 25.11 5.94
CA ALA A 22 5.70 26.27 6.28
C ALA A 22 4.85 26.24 7.56
N ASP A 23 4.84 25.20 8.41
CA ASP A 23 4.06 25.27 9.66
C ASP A 23 4.85 24.90 10.90
N ARG A 24 5.45 25.93 11.51
CA ARG A 24 6.23 25.86 12.75
C ARG A 24 5.29 26.21 13.90
N ASN A 25 4.57 25.20 14.39
CA ASN A 25 4.11 25.00 15.77
C ASN A 25 2.76 24.26 15.75
N THR A 26 2.79 22.95 16.07
CA THR A 26 1.68 21.99 16.16
C THR A 26 1.40 21.12 14.93
N HIS A 27 2.41 20.62 14.22
CA HIS A 27 2.26 19.46 13.32
C HIS A 27 3.35 18.45 13.68
N ALA A 28 3.04 17.46 14.52
CA ALA A 28 3.88 16.28 14.57
C ALA A 28 3.73 15.59 13.21
N THR A 29 4.65 15.86 12.27
CA THR A 29 4.70 15.17 10.99
C THR A 29 4.89 13.69 11.27
N ARG A 30 3.79 12.93 11.23
CA ARG A 30 3.79 11.49 11.43
C ARG A 30 4.49 10.86 10.24
N VAL A 31 5.72 10.41 10.45
CA VAL A 31 6.48 9.65 9.46
C VAL A 31 6.15 8.18 9.64
N ALA A 32 5.52 7.57 8.63
CA ALA A 32 5.22 6.15 8.61
C ALA A 32 6.51 5.32 8.76
N GLY A 33 6.50 4.34 9.65
CA GLY A 33 7.63 3.46 9.92
C GLY A 33 8.58 3.94 11.00
N LEU A 34 8.44 5.19 11.48
CA LEU A 34 9.27 5.70 12.57
C LEU A 34 9.00 5.00 13.90
N GLY A 35 7.79 4.45 14.09
CA GLY A 35 7.41 3.67 15.27
C GLY A 35 7.72 2.16 15.16
N SER A 36 8.44 1.73 14.13
CA SER A 36 8.71 0.30 13.91
C SER A 36 9.71 -0.29 14.91
N ASP A 37 9.55 -1.57 15.26
CA ASP A 37 10.63 -2.36 15.86
C ASP A 37 11.71 -2.59 14.76
N PRO A 38 13.00 -2.33 15.02
CA PRO A 38 14.08 -2.59 14.06
C PRO A 38 14.06 -4.01 13.47
N GLU A 39 13.65 -5.00 14.28
CA GLU A 39 13.56 -6.40 13.89
C GLU A 39 12.21 -6.76 13.26
N LYS A 40 11.24 -5.83 13.24
CA LYS A 40 9.91 -6.00 12.64
C LYS A 40 9.20 -7.26 13.13
N LYS A 41 9.30 -7.49 14.44
CA LYS A 41 8.88 -8.73 15.11
C LYS A 41 7.38 -9.00 14.91
N ALA A 42 6.53 -7.99 15.07
CA ALA A 42 5.09 -8.17 14.99
C ALA A 42 4.65 -8.52 13.57
N LEU A 43 5.29 -7.93 12.56
CA LEU A 43 5.09 -8.21 11.15
C LEU A 43 5.55 -9.64 10.84
N PHE A 44 6.82 -9.97 11.12
CA PHE A 44 7.38 -11.27 10.75
C PHE A 44 6.81 -12.45 11.55
N ALA A 45 6.28 -12.22 12.75
CA ALA A 45 5.58 -13.26 13.50
C ALA A 45 4.30 -13.77 12.79
N SER A 46 3.68 -12.93 11.96
CA SER A 46 2.47 -13.29 11.18
C SER A 46 2.80 -13.75 9.76
N VAL A 47 4.06 -13.67 9.34
CA VAL A 47 4.49 -14.07 8.00
C VAL A 47 4.81 -15.56 7.99
N THR A 48 4.17 -16.29 7.08
CA THR A 48 4.40 -17.73 6.91
C THR A 48 5.56 -18.02 5.95
N LYS A 49 5.79 -17.14 4.99
CA LYS A 49 6.86 -17.25 3.99
C LYS A 49 7.31 -15.87 3.55
N ARG A 50 8.63 -15.71 3.42
CA ARG A 50 9.29 -14.51 2.89
C ARG A 50 10.20 -14.89 1.73
N ILE A 51 10.11 -14.16 0.61
CA ILE A 51 10.98 -14.33 -0.56
C ILE A 51 11.59 -12.98 -0.90
N ASP A 52 12.91 -12.88 -0.86
CA ASP A 52 13.62 -11.67 -1.28
C ASP A 52 14.07 -11.86 -2.74
N TYR A 53 13.55 -11.02 -3.65
CA TYR A 53 13.80 -11.17 -5.09
C TYR A 53 15.20 -10.73 -5.51
N THR A 54 15.69 -9.65 -4.91
CA THR A 54 17.06 -9.19 -5.11
C THR A 54 17.71 -8.90 -3.75
N PRO A 55 19.05 -8.83 -3.68
CA PRO A 55 19.74 -8.55 -2.41
C PRO A 55 19.28 -7.26 -1.74
N LYS A 56 18.97 -6.22 -2.52
CA LYS A 56 18.65 -4.88 -2.00
C LYS A 56 17.19 -4.47 -2.12
N PHE A 57 16.47 -5.00 -3.10
CA PHE A 57 15.11 -4.56 -3.42
C PHE A 57 14.14 -5.72 -3.56
N GLY A 58 12.87 -5.47 -3.24
CA GLY A 58 11.79 -6.40 -3.48
C GLY A 58 11.74 -7.53 -2.45
N THR A 59 10.65 -7.58 -1.71
CA THR A 59 10.34 -8.69 -0.78
C THR A 59 8.90 -9.12 -0.96
N GLU A 60 8.65 -10.41 -1.11
CA GLU A 60 7.31 -10.99 -1.10
C GLU A 60 7.02 -11.61 0.27
N LEU A 61 5.86 -11.30 0.83
CA LEU A 61 5.37 -11.82 2.10
C LEU A 61 4.07 -12.60 1.90
N HIS A 62 3.97 -13.76 2.55
CA HIS A 62 2.78 -14.61 2.54
C HIS A 62 2.21 -14.83 3.94
N GLY A 63 0.93 -15.19 4.01
CA GLY A 63 0.24 -15.53 5.26
C GLY A 63 -0.19 -14.34 6.11
N ILE A 64 -0.04 -13.12 5.57
CA ILE A 64 -0.48 -11.88 6.22
C ILE A 64 -1.54 -11.19 5.37
N LYS A 65 -2.55 -10.64 6.03
CA LYS A 65 -3.67 -9.92 5.41
C LYS A 65 -3.54 -8.42 5.66
N LEU A 66 -3.48 -7.63 4.59
CA LEU A 66 -3.28 -6.17 4.68
C LEU A 66 -4.47 -5.45 5.33
N SER A 67 -5.68 -5.98 5.16
CA SER A 67 -6.92 -5.51 5.79
C SER A 67 -6.90 -5.61 7.33
N GLN A 68 -6.09 -6.53 7.88
CA GLN A 68 -6.10 -6.90 9.31
C GLN A 68 -4.82 -6.49 10.05
N LEU A 69 -3.99 -5.64 9.45
CA LEU A 69 -2.77 -5.17 10.09
C LEU A 69 -3.08 -4.42 11.38
N THR A 70 -2.39 -4.81 12.45
CA THR A 70 -2.30 -3.99 13.66
C THR A 70 -1.51 -2.71 13.37
N GLU A 71 -1.65 -1.70 14.22
CA GLU A 71 -0.88 -0.45 14.09
C GLU A 71 0.63 -0.73 14.07
N GLN A 72 1.11 -1.60 14.96
CA GLN A 72 2.53 -1.97 15.01
C GLN A 72 3.01 -2.65 13.72
N GLN A 73 2.22 -3.59 13.18
CA GLN A 73 2.54 -4.24 11.92
C GLN A 73 2.53 -3.26 10.74
N SER A 74 1.64 -2.27 10.77
CA SER A 74 1.58 -1.21 9.75
C SER A 74 2.82 -0.31 9.77
N GLU A 75 3.35 0.03 10.95
CA GLU A 75 4.62 0.76 11.09
C GLU A 75 5.79 -0.08 10.60
N GLU A 76 5.88 -1.34 11.04
CA GLU A 76 6.94 -2.26 10.62
C GLU A 76 6.93 -2.53 9.12
N LEU A 77 5.74 -2.59 8.52
CA LEU A 77 5.59 -2.70 7.07
C LEU A 77 6.07 -1.44 6.36
N ALA A 78 5.72 -0.24 6.83
CA ALA A 78 6.22 1.01 6.25
C ALA A 78 7.75 1.07 6.28
N ALA A 79 8.36 0.69 7.40
CA ALA A 79 9.82 0.62 7.52
C ALA A 79 10.42 -0.43 6.57
N LEU A 80 9.79 -1.59 6.41
CA LEU A 80 10.24 -2.60 5.45
C LEU A 80 10.17 -2.08 4.01
N ILE A 81 9.10 -1.37 3.64
CA ILE A 81 8.96 -0.77 2.31
C ILE A 81 10.06 0.27 2.09
N ALA A 82 10.35 1.11 3.07
CA ALA A 82 11.45 2.08 2.99
C ALA A 82 12.82 1.40 2.80
N GLU A 83 13.06 0.26 3.46
CA GLU A 83 14.31 -0.50 3.34
C GLU A 83 14.43 -1.28 2.03
N ARG A 84 13.32 -1.87 1.55
CA ARG A 84 13.30 -2.82 0.42
C ARG A 84 12.82 -2.17 -0.89
N GLY A 85 12.36 -0.93 -0.85
CA GLY A 85 11.75 -0.20 -1.97
C GLY A 85 10.34 -0.67 -2.32
N ALA A 86 10.16 -1.98 -2.49
CA ALA A 86 8.87 -2.59 -2.82
C ALA A 86 8.64 -3.87 -2.01
N VAL A 87 7.40 -4.03 -1.53
CA VAL A 87 6.94 -5.26 -0.87
C VAL A 87 5.68 -5.77 -1.58
N PHE A 88 5.64 -7.08 -1.83
CA PHE A 88 4.58 -7.79 -2.52
C PHE A 88 3.82 -8.69 -1.56
N PHE A 89 2.51 -8.79 -1.76
CA PHE A 89 1.62 -9.64 -0.99
C PHE A 89 0.84 -10.55 -1.92
N ARG A 90 0.65 -11.80 -1.51
CA ARG A 90 -0.20 -12.78 -2.21
C ARG A 90 -1.48 -13.03 -1.45
N ASP A 91 -2.45 -13.61 -2.15
CA ASP A 91 -3.69 -14.11 -1.57
C ASP A 91 -4.47 -13.02 -0.81
N GLN A 92 -4.59 -11.81 -1.36
CA GLN A 92 -5.38 -10.71 -0.79
C GLN A 92 -6.80 -10.70 -1.38
N ASP A 93 -7.57 -11.76 -1.13
CA ASP A 93 -8.97 -11.91 -1.58
C ASP A 93 -9.97 -11.05 -0.78
N ASP A 94 -9.53 -10.53 0.36
CA ASP A 94 -10.28 -9.72 1.32
C ASP A 94 -9.99 -8.21 1.22
N LEU A 95 -9.22 -7.78 0.21
CA LEU A 95 -8.95 -6.36 -0.02
C LEU A 95 -9.88 -5.78 -1.10
N ASP A 96 -10.99 -5.20 -0.67
CA ASP A 96 -11.89 -4.43 -1.53
C ASP A 96 -11.45 -2.95 -1.65
N TYR A 97 -12.12 -2.16 -2.49
CA TYR A 97 -11.78 -0.74 -2.68
C TYR A 97 -11.75 0.07 -1.38
N LYS A 98 -12.61 -0.23 -0.41
CA LYS A 98 -12.66 0.49 0.88
C LYS A 98 -11.49 0.09 1.76
N GLU A 99 -11.13 -1.19 1.79
CA GLU A 99 -9.97 -1.67 2.52
C GLU A 99 -8.66 -1.15 1.90
N HIS A 100 -8.59 -1.03 0.58
CA HIS A 100 -7.49 -0.35 -0.11
C HIS A 100 -7.33 1.10 0.35
N VAL A 101 -8.43 1.86 0.40
CA VAL A 101 -8.43 3.25 0.86
C VAL A 101 -8.02 3.35 2.33
N LYS A 102 -8.56 2.47 3.19
CA LYS A 102 -8.19 2.42 4.62
C LYS A 102 -6.71 2.12 4.79
N LEU A 103 -6.17 1.15 4.06
CA LEU A 103 -4.76 0.78 4.09
C LEU A 103 -3.88 1.98 3.70
N GLY A 104 -4.15 2.63 2.57
CA GLY A 104 -3.36 3.76 2.12
C GLY A 104 -3.39 4.95 3.08
N LYS A 105 -4.54 5.21 3.73
CA LYS A 105 -4.69 6.25 4.76
C LYS A 105 -3.81 6.05 5.99
N ARG A 106 -3.31 4.84 6.24
CA ARG A 106 -2.39 4.57 7.37
C ARG A 106 -1.04 5.25 7.21
N TRP A 107 -0.61 5.53 5.97
CA TRP A 107 0.71 6.08 5.65
C TRP A 107 0.66 7.52 5.15
N GLY A 108 -0.51 8.09 4.91
CA GLY A 108 -0.65 9.50 4.57
C GLY A 108 -1.99 9.85 3.92
N PRO A 109 -2.18 11.14 3.57
CA PRO A 109 -3.33 11.56 2.78
C PRO A 109 -3.28 10.91 1.39
N LEU A 110 -4.44 10.48 0.91
CA LEU A 110 -4.55 9.89 -0.42
C LEU A 110 -4.74 10.98 -1.48
N HIS A 111 -3.97 10.87 -2.56
CA HIS A 111 -4.10 11.75 -3.71
C HIS A 111 -5.30 11.34 -4.57
N VAL A 112 -6.07 12.34 -5.03
CA VAL A 112 -7.15 12.16 -6.01
C VAL A 112 -6.69 12.80 -7.31
N HIS A 113 -6.50 11.97 -8.35
CA HIS A 113 -5.99 12.45 -9.62
C HIS A 113 -7.13 13.10 -10.44
N PRO A 114 -6.99 14.38 -10.88
CA PRO A 114 -8.10 15.12 -11.47
C PRO A 114 -8.51 14.66 -12.88
N LEU A 115 -7.61 13.98 -13.61
CA LEU A 115 -7.80 13.63 -15.03
C LEU A 115 -7.91 12.12 -15.30
N VAL A 116 -7.79 11.28 -14.27
CA VAL A 116 -7.80 9.82 -14.45
C VAL A 116 -9.14 9.28 -13.94
N PRO A 117 -9.80 8.37 -14.68
CA PRO A 117 -11.03 7.75 -14.22
C PRO A 117 -10.84 7.10 -12.84
N HIS A 118 -11.70 7.49 -11.91
CA HIS A 118 -11.77 6.92 -10.57
C HIS A 118 -13.14 6.29 -10.34
N THR A 119 -13.23 5.43 -9.33
CA THR A 119 -14.54 4.87 -8.94
C THR A 119 -15.43 5.97 -8.35
N GLN A 120 -16.75 5.88 -8.53
CA GLN A 120 -17.69 6.90 -8.02
C GLN A 120 -17.71 6.94 -6.49
N ASP A 121 -17.54 5.78 -5.84
CA ASP A 121 -17.60 5.66 -4.37
C ASP A 121 -16.23 5.85 -3.68
N ASN A 122 -15.12 5.71 -4.41
CA ASN A 122 -13.75 5.86 -3.90
C ASN A 122 -12.91 6.65 -4.92
N PRO A 123 -12.92 8.00 -4.86
CA PRO A 123 -12.22 8.84 -5.84
C PRO A 123 -10.70 8.72 -5.77
N GLU A 124 -10.17 8.21 -4.65
CA GLU A 124 -8.73 7.98 -4.47
C GLU A 124 -8.24 6.72 -5.21
N VAL A 125 -9.18 5.87 -5.66
CA VAL A 125 -8.88 4.62 -6.38
C VAL A 125 -8.88 4.88 -7.88
N ILE A 126 -7.72 4.71 -8.48
CA ILE A 126 -7.52 4.76 -9.93
C ILE A 126 -7.74 3.36 -10.52
N VAL A 127 -8.54 3.26 -11.59
CA VAL A 127 -8.72 2.02 -12.34
C VAL A 127 -7.65 1.94 -13.44
N LEU A 128 -6.71 1.02 -13.28
CA LEU A 128 -5.68 0.73 -14.28
C LEU A 128 -6.13 -0.48 -15.13
N ASP A 129 -6.87 -0.23 -16.21
CA ASP A 129 -7.20 -1.27 -17.19
C ASP A 129 -6.68 -0.87 -18.58
N SER A 130 -5.74 -1.66 -19.09
CA SER A 130 -5.13 -1.46 -20.40
C SER A 130 -6.09 -1.73 -21.57
N ARG A 131 -7.25 -2.32 -21.31
CA ARG A 131 -8.30 -2.59 -22.31
C ARG A 131 -9.40 -1.54 -22.33
N LEU A 132 -9.47 -0.66 -21.31
CA LEU A 132 -10.30 0.52 -21.37
C LEU A 132 -9.67 1.50 -22.37
N ARG A 133 -10.00 1.32 -23.66
CA ARG A 133 -9.85 2.40 -24.63
C ARG A 133 -10.77 3.53 -24.19
N TYR A 134 -10.29 4.76 -24.29
CA TYR A 134 -11.04 5.98 -24.02
C TYR A 134 -12.35 6.01 -24.82
N GLU A 135 -13.43 5.45 -24.27
CA GLU A 135 -14.79 5.55 -24.79
C GLU A 135 -15.66 6.27 -23.77
N LEU A 136 -15.19 7.36 -23.15
CA LEU A 136 -16.03 8.20 -22.29
C LEU A 136 -15.53 9.64 -22.27
N VAL A 137 -15.86 10.42 -23.32
CA VAL A 137 -16.38 11.80 -23.20
C VAL A 137 -17.18 12.08 -24.48
N ASP A 138 -18.51 12.08 -24.38
CA ASP A 138 -19.41 12.91 -25.17
C ASP A 138 -20.44 13.49 -24.20
#